data_AF-A0A6A4ZQH2-F1
#
_entry.id   AF-A0A6A4ZQH2-F1
#
_cell.length_a   1.000
_cell.length_b   1.000
_cell.length_c   1.000
_cell.angle_alpha   90.00
_cell.angle_beta   90.00
_cell.angle_gamma   90.00
#
_symmetry.space_group_name_H-M   'P 1'
#
loop_
_entity.id
_entity.type
_entity.pdbx_description
1 polymer ?
#
loop_
_entity_poly.entity_id
_entity_poly.type
_entity_poly.pdbx_seq_one_letter_code
_entity_poly.pdbx_strand_id
1 'polypeptide(L)'
;MDIKTHLSHAGFPDAVDGILVDLGVNSHHLDAGERGFSIYHDGPLDMRFDQSVHTPTAADLVNTLSEVAMIKILTQYGEEPLAKEFAKAIIRRRGTNPFERTDQLKRCIEAIAEKWKSPKKAAPKTGKKPIHPATRVFQALRIAVNFELDHLEVRLTTNY
;
A
#
# COMPACT_ATOMS: atom_id res chain seq x y z
N MET A 1 -22.37 -1.30 4.90
CA MET A 1 -23.05 -0.79 3.69
C MET A 1 -24.18 -1.74 3.37
N ASP A 2 -25.43 -1.34 3.57
CA ASP A 2 -26.59 -2.20 3.24
C ASP A 2 -27.01 -1.98 1.79
N ILE A 3 -26.75 -2.98 0.95
CA ILE A 3 -27.04 -2.94 -0.48
C ILE A 3 -28.55 -2.87 -0.74
N LYS A 4 -29.38 -3.45 0.14
CA LYS A 4 -30.84 -3.49 0.00
C LYS A 4 -31.45 -2.11 0.16
N THR A 5 -30.93 -1.33 1.11
CA THR A 5 -31.35 0.07 1.32
C THR A 5 -30.99 0.94 0.10
N HIS A 6 -29.80 0.78 -0.47
CA HIS A 6 -29.37 1.55 -1.64
C HIS A 6 -30.16 1.21 -2.91
N LEU A 7 -30.43 -0.08 -3.15
CA LEU A 7 -31.25 -0.53 -4.28
C LEU A 7 -32.69 0.00 -4.17
N SER A 8 -33.27 -0.02 -2.97
CA SER A 8 -34.61 0.54 -2.71
C SER A 8 -34.69 2.04 -3.04
N HIS A 9 -33.70 2.83 -2.60
CA HIS A 9 -33.64 4.26 -2.92
C HIS A 9 -33.37 4.54 -4.40
N ALA A 10 -32.69 3.64 -5.11
CA ALA A 10 -32.43 3.75 -6.54
C ALA A 10 -33.61 3.28 -7.42
N GLY A 11 -34.74 2.86 -6.83
CA GLY A 11 -35.94 2.42 -7.55
C GLY A 11 -35.94 0.94 -7.93
N PHE A 12 -35.07 0.13 -7.32
CA PHE A 12 -34.98 -1.33 -7.54
C PHE A 12 -35.26 -2.09 -6.22
N PRO A 13 -36.51 -2.12 -5.75
CA PRO A 13 -36.85 -2.67 -4.42
C PRO A 13 -36.79 -4.21 -4.35
N ASP A 14 -36.99 -4.91 -5.47
CA ASP A 14 -37.20 -6.36 -5.47
C ASP A 14 -36.01 -7.15 -6.04
N ALA A 15 -35.51 -6.78 -7.23
CA ALA A 15 -34.43 -7.48 -7.93
C ALA A 15 -33.70 -6.59 -8.94
N VAL A 16 -32.48 -7.00 -9.30
CA VAL A 16 -31.68 -6.44 -10.41
C VAL A 16 -31.11 -7.57 -11.26
N ASP A 17 -30.98 -7.37 -12.57
CA ASP A 17 -30.48 -8.39 -13.51
C ASP A 17 -28.96 -8.63 -13.39
N GLY A 18 -28.24 -7.71 -12.75
CA GLY A 18 -26.82 -7.84 -12.51
C GLY A 18 -26.28 -6.70 -11.67
N ILE A 19 -25.31 -7.00 -10.80
CA ILE A 19 -24.57 -6.00 -10.04
C ILE A 19 -23.17 -5.95 -10.62
N LEU A 20 -22.78 -4.81 -11.20
CA LEU A 20 -21.40 -4.53 -11.53
C LEU A 20 -20.75 -3.83 -10.34
N VAL A 21 -19.83 -4.53 -9.68
CA VAL A 21 -18.99 -3.94 -8.63
C VAL A 21 -17.64 -3.62 -9.23
N ASP A 22 -17.38 -2.33 -9.47
CA ASP A 22 -16.02 -1.87 -9.75
C ASP A 22 -15.26 -1.79 -8.42
N LEU A 23 -14.49 -2.83 -8.12
CA LEU A 23 -13.56 -2.83 -6.98
C LEU A 23 -12.27 -2.05 -7.29
N GLY A 24 -12.19 -1.43 -8.47
CA GLY A 24 -11.19 -0.44 -8.80
C GLY A 24 -11.45 0.87 -8.05
N VAL A 25 -10.41 1.41 -7.43
CA VAL A 25 -10.47 2.81 -6.99
C VAL A 25 -10.57 3.71 -8.22
N ASN A 26 -11.70 4.41 -8.37
CA ASN A 26 -11.81 5.52 -9.32
C ASN A 26 -10.69 6.53 -9.03
N SER A 27 -9.83 6.72 -10.03
CA SER A 27 -8.59 7.49 -9.96
C SER A 27 -8.76 9.00 -9.79
N HIS A 28 -9.98 9.55 -9.83
CA HIS A 28 -10.21 10.99 -9.95
C HIS A 28 -10.58 11.76 -8.65
N HIS A 29 -10.91 11.12 -7.53
CA HIS A 29 -11.42 11.84 -6.33
C HIS A 29 -10.67 11.61 -5.00
N LEU A 30 -9.49 10.99 -5.02
CA LEU A 30 -8.62 10.98 -3.84
C LEU A 30 -7.51 12.00 -4.04
N ASP A 31 -7.40 12.93 -3.11
CA ASP A 31 -6.32 13.88 -2.88
C ASP A 31 -4.97 13.15 -2.71
N ALA A 32 -4.47 12.54 -3.79
CA ALA A 32 -3.59 11.38 -3.73
C ALA A 32 -2.21 11.72 -3.15
N GLY A 33 -1.77 12.98 -3.27
CA GLY A 33 -0.59 13.50 -2.57
C GLY A 33 -0.86 13.70 -1.09
N GLU A 34 -1.84 14.52 -0.74
CA GLU A 34 -2.13 14.91 0.66
C GLU A 34 -2.48 13.73 1.57
N ARG A 35 -3.03 12.65 1.01
CA ARG A 35 -3.39 11.44 1.74
C ARG A 35 -2.39 10.29 1.60
N GLY A 36 -1.29 10.50 0.88
CA GLY A 36 -0.19 9.52 0.78
C GLY A 36 -0.44 8.33 -0.13
N PHE A 37 -1.48 8.35 -0.97
CA PHE A 37 -1.78 7.26 -1.90
C PHE A 37 -0.92 7.29 -3.16
N SER A 38 -0.34 8.44 -3.50
CA SER A 38 0.44 8.63 -4.72
C SER A 38 1.91 8.25 -4.51
N ILE A 39 2.48 7.58 -5.52
CA ILE A 39 3.93 7.43 -5.68
C ILE A 39 4.57 8.65 -6.36
N TYR A 40 3.77 9.46 -7.06
CA TYR A 40 4.25 10.55 -7.90
C TYR A 40 4.18 11.92 -7.21
N HIS A 41 3.20 12.09 -6.32
CA HIS A 41 3.00 13.31 -5.54
C HIS A 41 3.36 13.00 -4.09
N ASP A 42 4.30 13.78 -3.57
CA ASP A 42 4.75 13.62 -2.19
C ASP A 42 3.68 14.08 -1.20
N GLY A 43 3.63 13.43 -0.05
CA GLY A 43 2.76 13.78 1.07
C GLY A 43 2.96 12.84 2.26
N PRO A 44 2.14 12.99 3.32
CA PRO A 44 2.19 12.14 4.50
C PRO A 44 2.05 10.66 4.14
N LEU A 45 2.83 9.78 4.78
CA LEU A 45 2.72 8.33 4.58
C LEU A 45 1.51 7.76 5.36
N ASP A 46 0.30 8.18 4.98
CA ASP A 46 -0.95 7.81 5.66
C ASP A 46 -1.62 6.58 5.02
N MET A 47 -2.12 6.70 3.78
CA MET A 47 -2.79 5.64 3.01
C MET A 47 -4.08 5.05 3.62
N ARG A 48 -4.63 5.60 4.71
CA ARG A 48 -5.92 5.13 5.25
C ARG A 48 -7.07 5.60 4.37
N PHE A 49 -8.18 4.88 4.24
CA PHE A 49 -9.41 5.40 3.65
C PHE A 49 -10.21 6.18 4.67
N ASP A 50 -10.33 5.62 5.88
CA ASP A 50 -10.92 6.24 7.06
C ASP A 50 -9.81 6.66 8.05
N GLN A 51 -9.83 7.92 8.48
CA GLN A 51 -8.86 8.49 9.42
C GLN A 51 -9.22 8.27 10.89
N SER A 52 -10.07 7.29 11.18
CA SER A 52 -10.37 6.86 12.55
C SER A 52 -9.09 6.69 13.38
N VAL A 53 -9.16 7.06 14.66
CA VAL A 53 -8.01 7.06 15.60
C VAL A 53 -7.43 5.66 15.80
N HIS A 54 -8.20 4.61 15.53
CA HIS A 54 -7.81 3.22 15.74
C HIS A 54 -7.16 2.57 14.53
N THR A 55 -7.15 3.24 13.38
CA THR A 55 -6.54 2.70 12.15
C THR A 55 -5.09 3.16 12.06
N PRO A 56 -4.09 2.25 12.11
CA PRO A 56 -2.70 2.58 11.87
C PRO A 56 -2.49 3.08 10.43
N THR A 57 -1.60 4.05 10.30
CA THR A 57 -1.14 4.59 9.01
C THR A 57 -0.12 3.66 8.35
N ALA A 58 0.17 3.89 7.07
CA ALA A 58 1.29 3.25 6.41
C ALA A 58 2.63 3.58 7.10
N ALA A 59 2.79 4.79 7.65
CA ALA A 59 3.95 5.18 8.45
C ALA A 59 4.08 4.28 9.69
N ASP A 60 2.98 4.01 10.40
CA ASP A 60 2.98 3.11 11.55
C ASP A 60 3.43 1.71 11.13
N LEU A 61 2.90 1.18 10.03
CA LEU A 61 3.28 -0.15 9.55
C LEU A 61 4.77 -0.23 9.20
N VAL A 62 5.30 0.70 8.40
CA VAL A 62 6.71 0.65 7.98
C VAL A 62 7.66 0.93 9.14
N ASN A 63 7.25 1.72 10.14
CA ASN A 63 8.10 2.07 11.26
C ASN A 63 8.06 1.04 12.41
N THR A 64 7.01 0.23 12.52
CA THR A 64 6.83 -0.66 13.70
C THR A 64 6.85 -2.15 13.38
N LEU A 65 6.39 -2.59 12.20
CA LEU A 65 6.28 -4.02 11.89
C LEU A 65 7.64 -4.72 11.89
N SER A 66 7.65 -6.01 12.22
CA SER A 66 8.84 -6.85 12.08
C SER A 66 9.22 -7.08 10.61
N GLU A 67 10.45 -7.53 10.36
CA GLU A 67 10.90 -7.90 9.00
C GLU A 67 10.01 -8.96 8.38
N VAL A 68 9.66 -9.98 9.16
CA VAL A 68 8.81 -11.09 8.72
C VAL A 68 7.41 -10.59 8.34
N ALA A 69 6.81 -9.73 9.16
CA ALA A 69 5.50 -9.15 8.87
C ALA A 69 5.53 -8.26 7.62
N MET A 70 6.56 -7.44 7.46
CA MET A 70 6.73 -6.60 6.27
C MET A 70 6.90 -7.44 5.01
N ILE A 71 7.73 -8.50 5.04
CA ILE A 71 7.88 -9.44 3.93
C ILE A 71 6.53 -10.05 3.55
N LYS A 72 5.75 -10.52 4.54
CA LYS A 72 4.44 -11.12 4.31
C LYS A 72 3.51 -10.15 3.57
N ILE A 73 3.39 -8.91 4.02
CA ILE A 73 2.59 -7.86 3.38
C ILE A 73 3.02 -7.63 1.93
N LEU A 74 4.33 -7.41 1.71
CA LEU A 74 4.85 -7.10 0.38
C LEU A 74 4.71 -8.26 -0.60
N THR A 75 4.83 -9.51 -0.14
CA THR A 75 4.62 -10.70 -0.96
C THR A 75 3.13 -10.93 -1.23
N GLN A 76 2.29 -10.94 -0.19
CA GLN A 76 0.87 -11.34 -0.31
C GLN A 76 0.03 -10.31 -1.07
N TYR A 77 0.20 -9.02 -0.79
CA TYR A 77 -0.64 -7.97 -1.39
C TYR A 77 0.03 -7.23 -2.53
N GLY A 78 1.36 -7.23 -2.57
CA GLY A 78 2.14 -6.55 -3.60
C GLY A 78 2.65 -7.47 -4.70
N GLU A 79 2.66 -8.78 -4.48
CA GLU A 79 3.35 -9.76 -5.34
C GLU A 79 4.80 -9.31 -5.64
N GLU A 80 5.47 -8.71 -4.66
CA GLU A 80 6.75 -8.04 -4.86
C GLU A 80 7.92 -9.04 -4.87
N PRO A 81 8.61 -9.25 -6.01
CA PRO A 81 9.73 -10.19 -6.10
C PRO A 81 10.92 -9.83 -5.21
N LEU A 82 11.11 -8.54 -4.88
CA LEU A 82 12.17 -8.03 -4.00
C LEU A 82 11.67 -7.78 -2.57
N ALA A 83 10.59 -8.45 -2.14
CA ALA A 83 9.97 -8.22 -0.83
C ALA A 83 10.97 -8.33 0.33
N LYS A 84 11.88 -9.31 0.30
CA LYS A 84 12.91 -9.50 1.33
C LYS A 84 13.89 -8.34 1.37
N GLU A 85 14.35 -7.89 0.21
CA GLU A 85 15.34 -6.84 0.04
C GLU A 85 14.77 -5.48 0.47
N PHE A 86 13.53 -5.21 0.07
CA PHE A 86 12.82 -3.99 0.44
C PHE A 86 12.50 -3.95 1.94
N ALA A 87 11.99 -5.05 2.52
CA ALA A 87 11.72 -5.11 3.96
C ALA A 87 12.98 -4.85 4.80
N LYS A 88 14.11 -5.49 4.46
CA LYS A 88 15.41 -5.26 5.10
C LYS A 88 15.85 -3.80 5.01
N ALA A 89 15.71 -3.19 3.84
CA ALA A 89 16.11 -1.81 3.63
C ALA A 89 15.24 -0.82 4.43
N ILE A 90 13.93 -1.04 4.47
CA ILE A 90 12.99 -0.25 5.27
C ILE A 90 13.38 -0.32 6.75
N ILE A 91 13.57 -1.52 7.29
CA ILE A 91 13.89 -1.71 8.72
C ILE A 91 15.25 -1.13 9.07
N ARG A 92 16.24 -1.28 8.19
CA ARG A 92 17.55 -0.66 8.40
C ARG A 92 17.44 0.87 8.41
N ARG A 93 16.70 1.47 7.46
CA ARG A 93 16.61 2.92 7.33
C ARG A 93 15.78 3.55 8.44
N ARG A 94 14.68 2.93 8.87
CA ARG A 94 13.85 3.48 9.95
C ARG A 94 14.60 3.60 11.28
N GLY A 95 15.60 2.76 11.52
CA GLY A 95 16.43 2.80 12.73
C GLY A 95 17.26 4.09 12.87
N THR A 96 17.49 4.82 11.78
CA THR A 96 18.20 6.10 11.80
C THR A 96 17.33 7.27 11.39
N ASN A 97 16.36 7.05 10.51
CA ASN A 97 15.45 8.07 10.04
C ASN A 97 14.08 7.43 9.77
N PRO A 98 13.08 7.62 10.64
CA PRO A 98 11.72 7.12 10.45
C PRO A 98 11.07 7.60 9.14
N PHE A 99 10.10 6.84 8.64
CA PHE A 99 9.35 7.21 7.43
C PHE A 99 8.10 8.02 7.81
N GLU A 100 8.02 9.24 7.31
CA GLU A 100 6.87 10.14 7.53
C GLU A 100 6.21 10.54 6.21
N ARG A 101 6.94 10.45 5.10
CA ARG A 101 6.50 10.91 3.78
C ARG A 101 6.64 9.84 2.71
N THR A 102 5.79 9.90 1.70
CA THR A 102 5.80 8.96 0.57
C THR A 102 7.09 9.03 -0.23
N ASP A 103 7.70 10.21 -0.40
CA ASP A 103 8.97 10.33 -1.12
C ASP A 103 10.13 9.57 -0.43
N GLN A 104 10.17 9.55 0.90
CA GLN A 104 11.21 8.90 1.68
C GLN A 104 11.16 7.38 1.45
N LEU A 105 9.96 6.82 1.50
CA LEU A 105 9.73 5.40 1.22
C LEU A 105 10.08 5.09 -0.23
N LYS A 106 9.56 5.89 -1.18
CA LYS A 106 9.82 5.72 -2.61
C LYS A 106 11.32 5.68 -2.91
N ARG A 107 12.08 6.66 -2.41
CA ARG A 107 13.54 6.75 -2.63
C ARG A 107 14.29 5.58 -2.02
N CYS A 108 13.86 5.08 -0.86
CA CYS A 108 14.42 3.88 -0.27
C CYS A 108 14.24 2.67 -1.19
N ILE A 109 13.05 2.47 -1.73
CA ILE A 109 12.74 1.38 -2.67
C ILE A 109 13.52 1.53 -3.98
N GLU A 110 13.55 2.72 -4.57
CA GLU A 110 14.30 3.01 -5.80
C GLU A 110 15.79 2.68 -5.65
N ALA A 111 16.41 3.07 -4.52
CA ALA A 111 17.82 2.81 -4.26
C ALA A 111 18.14 1.32 -4.17
N ILE A 112 17.22 0.49 -3.70
CA ILE A 112 17.37 -0.97 -3.69
C ILE A 112 17.10 -1.53 -5.08
N ALA A 113 16.00 -1.14 -5.73
CA ALA A 113 15.65 -1.62 -7.05
C ALA A 113 16.78 -1.38 -8.06
N GLU A 114 17.45 -0.21 -8.01
CA GLU A 114 18.60 0.10 -8.86
C GLU A 114 19.77 -0.88 -8.66
N LYS A 115 20.09 -1.26 -7.42
CA LYS A 115 21.16 -2.24 -7.13
C LYS A 115 20.85 -3.63 -7.67
N TRP A 116 19.57 -3.97 -7.79
CA TRP A 116 19.09 -5.26 -8.28
C TRP A 116 18.76 -5.25 -9.78
N LYS A 117 18.90 -4.11 -10.47
CA LYS A 117 18.86 -4.07 -11.93
C LYS A 117 20.07 -4.81 -12.48
N SER A 118 19.83 -6.01 -12.98
CA SER A 118 20.85 -6.74 -13.75
C SER A 118 21.05 -6.04 -15.10
N PRO A 119 22.28 -5.64 -15.48
CA PRO A 119 22.56 -5.05 -16.80
C PRO A 119 22.25 -6.00 -17.97
N LYS A 120 22.04 -7.30 -17.69
CA LYS A 120 21.71 -8.34 -18.67
C LYS A 120 20.21 -8.56 -18.91
N LYS A 121 19.31 -7.94 -18.14
CA LYS A 121 17.86 -8.06 -18.39
C LYS A 121 17.47 -7.06 -19.48
N ALA A 122 17.49 -7.54 -20.73
CA ALA A 122 16.97 -6.81 -21.87
C ALA A 122 15.60 -6.20 -21.57
N ALA A 123 15.35 -5.00 -22.06
CA ALA A 123 14.06 -4.33 -21.97
C ALA A 123 12.92 -5.30 -22.35
N PRO A 124 11.77 -5.23 -21.68
CA PRO A 124 10.66 -6.15 -21.94
C PRO A 124 10.35 -6.19 -23.45
N LYS A 125 10.36 -7.40 -24.03
CA LYS A 125 10.16 -7.66 -25.47
C LYS A 125 8.82 -7.13 -26.02
N THR A 126 7.94 -6.65 -25.15
CA THR A 126 6.53 -6.33 -25.42
C THR A 126 6.23 -4.84 -25.52
N GLY A 127 7.23 -3.95 -25.53
CA GLY A 127 7.03 -2.50 -25.69
C GLY A 127 6.31 -1.79 -24.54
N LYS A 128 5.84 -2.54 -23.53
CA LYS A 128 5.22 -2.00 -22.31
C LYS A 128 6.29 -1.37 -21.43
N LYS A 129 6.03 -0.14 -20.96
CA LYS A 129 6.90 0.53 -19.99
C LYS A 129 7.02 -0.34 -18.73
N PRO A 130 8.23 -0.48 -18.16
CA PRO A 130 8.40 -1.14 -16.87
C PRO A 130 7.54 -0.46 -15.81
N ILE A 131 6.88 -1.25 -14.96
CA ILE A 131 6.18 -0.76 -13.78
C ILE A 131 7.20 -0.10 -12.85
N HIS A 132 6.84 1.02 -12.23
CA HIS A 132 7.70 1.68 -11.26
C HIS A 132 7.96 0.76 -10.05
N PRO A 133 9.20 0.62 -9.56
CA PRO A 133 9.54 -0.36 -8.51
C PRO A 133 8.77 -0.15 -7.20
N ALA A 134 8.40 1.10 -6.87
CA ALA A 134 7.61 1.40 -5.68
C ALA A 134 6.11 1.07 -5.81
N THR A 135 5.58 0.82 -7.01
CA THR A 135 4.13 0.65 -7.23
C THR A 135 3.58 -0.52 -6.41
N ARG A 136 4.24 -1.67 -6.43
CA ARG A 136 3.80 -2.87 -5.70
C ARG A 136 3.89 -2.71 -4.19
N VAL A 137 4.92 -2.02 -3.71
CA VAL A 137 5.09 -1.70 -2.28
C VAL A 137 3.95 -0.81 -1.79
N PHE A 138 3.62 0.25 -2.53
CA PHE A 138 2.54 1.17 -2.17
C PHE A 138 1.17 0.49 -2.25
N GLN A 139 0.95 -0.35 -3.25
CA GLN A 139 -0.25 -1.18 -3.35
C GLN A 139 -0.40 -2.09 -2.13
N ALA A 140 0.67 -2.78 -1.74
CA ALA A 140 0.65 -3.70 -0.61
C ALA A 140 0.33 -2.98 0.71
N LEU A 141 0.96 -1.83 0.96
CA LEU A 141 0.71 -1.02 2.14
C LEU A 141 -0.73 -0.49 2.16
N ARG A 142 -1.24 -0.01 1.02
CA ARG A 142 -2.63 0.43 0.92
C ARG A 142 -3.61 -0.69 1.25
N ILE A 143 -3.37 -1.90 0.77
CA ILE A 143 -4.24 -3.05 1.09
C ILE A 143 -4.13 -3.38 2.58
N ALA A 144 -2.91 -3.48 3.11
CA ALA A 144 -2.67 -3.81 4.51
C ALA A 144 -3.31 -2.81 5.49
N VAL A 145 -3.22 -1.50 5.21
CA VAL A 145 -3.81 -0.44 6.02
C VAL A 145 -5.34 -0.51 6.04
N ASN A 146 -5.97 -0.90 4.93
CA ASN A 146 -7.41 -0.73 4.74
C ASN A 146 -8.24 -2.01 4.85
N PHE A 147 -7.64 -3.20 4.76
CA PHE A 147 -8.40 -4.45 4.59
C PHE A 147 -8.01 -5.63 5.48
N GLU A 148 -6.84 -5.66 6.14
CA GLU A 148 -6.38 -6.89 6.82
C GLU A 148 -5.69 -6.70 8.17
N LEU A 149 -5.97 -5.60 8.89
CA LEU A 149 -5.38 -5.41 10.22
C LEU A 149 -5.83 -6.44 11.27
N ASP A 150 -6.82 -7.28 10.98
CA ASP A 150 -7.28 -8.33 11.91
C ASP A 150 -6.20 -9.39 12.22
N HIS A 151 -5.11 -9.49 11.45
CA HIS A 151 -4.12 -10.57 11.58
C HIS A 151 -2.65 -10.12 11.63
N LEU A 152 -2.37 -8.82 11.61
CA LEU A 152 -1.03 -8.31 11.81
C LEU A 152 -0.86 -8.10 13.31
N GLU A 153 -0.03 -8.93 13.96
CA GLU A 153 0.38 -8.76 15.35
C GLU A 153 1.10 -7.41 15.54
N VAL A 154 0.34 -6.32 15.62
CA VAL A 154 0.82 -5.04 16.09
C VAL A 154 1.02 -5.22 17.59
N ARG A 155 2.22 -5.66 17.99
CA ARG A 155 2.66 -5.56 19.39
C ARG A 155 2.80 -4.08 19.71
N LEU A 156 1.71 -3.45 20.13
CA LEU A 156 1.75 -2.24 20.92
C LEU A 156 2.34 -2.63 22.28
N THR A 157 3.66 -2.56 22.43
CA THR A 157 4.28 -2.52 23.76
C THR A 157 3.94 -1.18 24.40
N THR A 158 2.78 -1.12 25.04
CA THR A 158 2.46 -0.10 26.02
C THR A 158 3.01 -0.59 27.36
N ASN A 159 4.22 -0.14 27.71
CA ASN A 159 4.68 -0.20 29.10
C ASN A 159 3.98 0.94 29.85
N TYR A 160 3.10 0.58 30.79
CA TYR A 160 2.72 1.45 31.91
C TYR A 160 3.68 1.23 33.06
#